data_AF-A0A134B730-F1
#
_entry.id   AF-A0A134B730-F1
#
_cell.length_a   1.000
_cell.length_b   1.000
_cell.length_c   1.000
_cell.angle_alpha   90.00
_cell.angle_beta   90.00
_cell.angle_gamma   90.00
#
_symmetry.space_group_name_H-M   'P 1'
#
loop_
_entity.id
_entity.type
_entity.pdbx_description
1 polymer ?
#
loop_
_entity_poly.entity_id
_entity_poly.type
_entity_poly.pdbx_seq_one_letter_code
_entity_poly.pdbx_strand_id
1 'polypeptide(L)'
;MQPAPLSTYQLGRIQSLPILRLVSIGAYLDGGIQDILLPLRYLPEGAKEGDMVSIFVYHDNEGRLIATTLTPLAQVGEVAYLRCSSVTDAGAFLEWGIHKDLFVPFREQSTKMQEGYSYIVYLYIDALSGKIVGSARLSKHLDTIPADYAPGSKVSCIVTEQHELGYRCVIEDKHWGLLYSDTAPRMLQRGERIKAYVIRLREEDNKVDLSFVPVGYQKVDGEQARLLTILEKHHGRLPIGDKSPAEDVMRLTGMSKKTFKMVLGSLYKAGLVTLAPTEVRKK
;
A
#
# COMPACT_ATOMS: atom_id res chain seq x y z
N MET A 1 -12.88 33.91 11.88
CA MET A 1 -11.70 33.42 11.14
C MET A 1 -11.04 32.36 12.01
N GLN A 2 -10.88 31.14 11.52
CA GLN A 2 -10.02 30.15 12.21
C GLN A 2 -8.58 30.71 12.20
N PRO A 3 -7.82 30.56 13.29
CA PRO A 3 -6.42 30.97 13.29
C PRO A 3 -5.68 30.19 12.20
N ALA A 4 -4.92 30.91 11.36
CA ALA A 4 -4.02 30.29 10.40
C ALA A 4 -3.09 29.31 11.14
N PRO A 5 -2.82 28.11 10.58
CA PRO A 5 -1.95 27.15 11.23
C PRO A 5 -0.59 27.80 11.53
N LEU A 6 -0.10 27.58 12.76
CA LEU A 6 1.14 28.19 13.26
C LEU A 6 2.36 27.80 12.41
N SER A 7 2.34 26.68 11.69
CA SER A 7 3.38 26.30 10.72
C SER A 7 2.75 25.67 9.49
N THR A 8 3.18 26.09 8.30
CA THR A 8 2.57 25.70 7.02
C THR A 8 3.22 24.45 6.40
N TYR A 9 4.32 23.95 6.99
CA TYR A 9 5.10 22.86 6.44
C TYR A 9 4.90 21.54 7.19
N GLN A 10 4.99 20.42 6.45
CA GLN A 10 5.01 19.05 6.95
C GLN A 10 6.43 18.48 6.84
N LEU A 11 7.03 18.16 7.98
CA LEU A 11 8.35 17.52 8.03
C LEU A 11 8.27 16.09 7.49
N GLY A 12 9.17 15.75 6.58
CA GLY A 12 9.29 14.41 6.03
C GLY A 12 8.17 14.02 5.07
N ARG A 13 7.50 15.00 4.46
CA ARG A 13 6.49 14.81 3.42
C ARG A 13 6.70 15.78 2.26
N ILE A 14 6.34 15.32 1.07
CA ILE A 14 6.29 16.14 -0.13
C ILE A 14 5.07 17.06 -0.03
N GLN A 15 5.30 18.34 -0.32
CA GLN A 15 4.30 19.38 -0.27
C GLN A 15 4.71 20.51 -1.20
N SER A 16 3.80 21.46 -1.46
CA SER A 16 4.12 22.65 -2.26
C SER A 16 4.17 23.88 -1.37
N LEU A 17 5.28 24.62 -1.42
CA LEU A 17 5.45 25.89 -0.70
C LEU A 17 5.83 27.01 -1.68
N PRO A 18 5.39 28.26 -1.46
CA PRO A 18 5.76 29.39 -2.31
C PRO A 18 7.20 29.85 -2.03
N ILE A 19 7.90 30.28 -3.08
CA ILE A 19 9.18 31.00 -2.96
C ILE A 19 8.91 32.40 -2.42
N LEU A 20 9.52 32.74 -1.27
CA LEU A 20 9.48 34.08 -0.71
C LEU A 20 10.52 35.00 -1.33
N ARG A 21 11.75 34.50 -1.47
CA ARG A 21 12.87 35.27 -2.02
C ARG A 21 13.94 34.38 -2.63
N LEU A 22 14.57 34.87 -3.68
CA LEU A 22 15.76 34.24 -4.29
C LEU A 22 17.04 34.81 -3.70
N VAL A 23 18.02 33.95 -3.41
CA VAL A 23 19.32 34.31 -2.86
C VAL A 23 20.44 33.55 -3.56
N SER A 24 21.70 33.95 -3.36
CA SER A 24 22.84 33.31 -4.03
C SER A 24 22.99 31.81 -3.75
N ILE A 25 22.53 31.37 -2.57
CA ILE A 25 22.60 29.96 -2.14
C ILE A 25 21.35 29.14 -2.48
N GLY A 26 20.33 29.73 -3.09
CA GLY A 26 19.07 29.06 -3.43
C GLY A 26 17.85 29.95 -3.27
N ALA A 27 16.78 29.40 -2.68
CA ALA A 27 15.54 30.13 -2.43
C ALA A 27 15.06 29.90 -0.99
N TYR A 28 14.48 30.92 -0.37
CA TYR A 28 13.73 30.73 0.88
C TYR A 28 12.26 30.52 0.56
N LEU A 29 11.69 29.44 1.10
CA LEU A 29 10.29 29.06 0.97
C LEU A 29 9.52 29.40 2.23
N ASP A 30 8.23 29.69 2.08
CA ASP A 30 7.34 30.00 3.21
C ASP A 30 7.02 28.75 4.04
N GLY A 31 7.66 28.61 5.20
CA GLY A 31 7.35 27.57 6.20
C GLY A 31 6.40 28.04 7.31
N GLY A 32 5.88 29.26 7.27
CA GLY A 32 5.13 29.89 8.36
C GLY A 32 6.06 30.51 9.41
N ILE A 33 6.24 29.85 10.57
CA ILE A 33 7.09 30.40 11.67
C ILE A 33 8.56 30.62 11.25
N GLN A 34 9.07 29.83 10.33
CA GLN A 34 10.46 29.97 9.86
C GLN A 34 10.55 29.69 8.37
N ASP A 35 11.46 30.37 7.71
CA ASP A 35 11.76 30.15 6.30
C ASP A 35 12.54 28.85 6.09
N ILE A 36 12.28 28.16 4.98
CA ILE A 36 12.95 26.91 4.64
C ILE A 36 13.84 27.15 3.43
N LEU A 37 15.14 26.85 3.56
CA LEU A 37 16.06 26.98 2.43
C LEU A 37 15.85 25.81 1.44
N LEU A 38 15.62 26.13 0.17
CA LEU A 38 15.79 25.24 -0.96
C LEU A 38 17.14 25.56 -1.63
N PRO A 39 18.17 24.71 -1.47
CA PRO A 39 19.50 24.95 -2.04
C PRO A 39 19.45 25.15 -3.56
N LEU A 40 20.36 25.98 -4.08
CA LEU A 40 20.44 26.34 -5.49
C LEU A 40 20.42 25.12 -6.43
N ARG A 41 21.13 24.05 -6.07
CA ARG A 41 21.19 22.80 -6.86
C ARG A 41 19.83 22.08 -7.03
N TYR A 42 18.83 22.44 -6.21
CA TYR A 42 17.48 21.87 -6.23
C TYR A 42 16.43 22.89 -6.67
N LEU A 43 16.83 24.14 -6.92
CA LEU A 43 15.93 25.16 -7.40
C LEU A 43 15.57 24.86 -8.86
N PRO A 44 14.27 24.79 -9.23
CA PRO A 44 13.87 24.63 -10.62
C PRO A 44 14.41 25.76 -11.50
N GLU A 45 14.77 25.43 -12.74
CA GLU A 45 15.29 26.42 -13.69
C GLU A 45 14.22 27.48 -13.99
N GLY A 46 14.60 28.75 -13.94
CA GLY A 46 13.71 29.88 -14.19
C GLY A 46 12.69 30.18 -13.07
N ALA A 47 12.83 29.54 -11.89
CA ALA A 47 11.97 29.81 -10.74
C ALA A 47 12.01 31.29 -10.32
N LYS A 48 10.85 31.82 -9.91
CA LYS A 48 10.64 33.22 -9.50
C LYS A 48 10.04 33.29 -8.11
N GLU A 49 10.16 34.46 -7.49
CA GLU A 49 9.45 34.76 -6.25
C GLU A 49 7.93 34.66 -6.47
N GLY A 50 7.23 34.03 -5.53
CA GLY A 50 5.81 33.69 -5.62
C GLY A 50 5.50 32.33 -6.25
N ASP A 51 6.45 31.68 -6.94
CA ASP A 51 6.20 30.37 -7.55
C ASP A 51 6.02 29.29 -6.47
N MET A 52 5.06 28.38 -6.68
CA MET A 52 4.88 27.20 -5.84
C MET A 52 5.83 26.09 -6.28
N VAL A 53 6.61 25.55 -5.34
CA VAL A 53 7.57 24.47 -5.62
C VAL A 53 7.22 23.23 -4.80
N SER A 54 7.09 22.09 -5.48
CA SER A 54 6.94 20.78 -4.84
C SER A 54 8.27 20.33 -4.24
N ILE A 55 8.30 20.18 -2.93
CA ILE A 55 9.50 19.97 -2.13
C ILE A 55 9.28 18.95 -1.02
N PHE A 56 10.36 18.31 -0.61
CA PHE A 56 10.45 17.48 0.58
C PHE A 56 11.23 18.23 1.67
N VAL A 57 10.58 18.48 2.82
CA VAL A 57 11.22 19.16 3.96
C VAL A 57 11.85 18.15 4.90
N TYR A 58 13.10 18.37 5.28
CA TYR A 58 13.81 17.50 6.21
C TYR A 58 14.95 18.26 6.91
N HIS A 59 15.61 17.60 7.86
CA HIS A 59 16.80 18.16 8.51
C HIS A 59 18.07 17.65 7.81
N ASP A 60 19.00 18.54 7.47
CA ASP A 60 20.30 18.16 6.91
C ASP A 60 21.23 17.48 7.95
N ASN A 61 22.51 17.32 7.62
CA ASN A 61 23.49 16.70 8.52
C ASN A 61 23.87 17.60 9.73
N GLU A 62 23.68 18.91 9.60
CA GLU A 62 23.90 19.90 10.67
C GLU A 62 22.64 20.11 11.54
N GLY A 63 21.52 19.50 11.17
CA GLY A 63 20.24 19.65 11.87
C GLY A 63 19.47 20.89 11.45
N ARG A 64 19.84 21.54 10.34
CA ARG A 64 19.10 22.68 9.80
C ARG A 64 17.89 22.20 9.01
N LEU A 65 16.77 22.91 9.14
CA LEU A 65 15.58 22.64 8.33
C LEU A 65 15.81 23.11 6.89
N ILE A 66 15.69 22.18 5.94
CA ILE A 66 15.97 22.40 4.53
C ILE A 66 14.95 21.69 3.65
N ALA A 67 14.87 22.09 2.39
CA ALA A 67 14.03 21.49 1.37
C ALA A 67 14.85 20.89 0.23
N THR A 68 14.27 19.94 -0.48
CA THR A 68 14.79 19.42 -1.76
C THR A 68 13.66 19.12 -2.72
N THR A 69 13.92 19.24 -4.03
CA THR A 69 13.02 18.78 -5.10
C THR A 69 13.26 17.33 -5.48
N LEU A 70 14.25 16.66 -4.87
CA LEU A 70 14.43 15.22 -5.00
C LEU A 70 13.27 14.48 -4.34
N THR A 71 12.85 13.38 -4.96
CA THR A 71 11.81 12.50 -4.41
C THR A 71 12.47 11.40 -3.58
N PRO A 72 12.24 11.33 -2.25
CA PRO A 72 12.76 10.24 -1.44
C PRO A 72 12.08 8.92 -1.78
N LEU A 73 12.73 7.80 -1.44
CA LEU A 73 12.18 6.45 -1.63
C LEU A 73 11.01 6.13 -0.67
N ALA A 74 10.88 6.90 0.41
CA ALA A 74 9.74 6.90 1.32
C ALA A 74 9.63 8.21 2.13
N GLN A 75 8.44 8.47 2.65
CA GLN A 75 8.09 9.62 3.47
C GLN A 75 7.75 9.19 4.92
N VAL A 76 7.65 10.16 5.82
CA VAL A 76 7.18 9.91 7.20
C VAL A 76 5.76 9.35 7.18
N GLY A 77 5.61 8.18 7.81
CA GLY A 77 4.39 7.39 7.80
C GLY A 77 4.38 6.26 6.78
N GLU A 78 5.45 6.08 6.00
CA GLU A 78 5.55 5.05 4.97
C GLU A 78 6.54 3.94 5.37
N VAL A 79 6.34 2.75 4.80
CA VAL A 79 7.27 1.62 4.87
C VAL A 79 8.05 1.52 3.57
N ALA A 80 9.36 1.35 3.67
CA ALA A 80 10.23 1.13 2.51
C ALA A 80 11.26 0.03 2.73
N TYR A 81 11.72 -0.53 1.62
CA TYR A 81 12.86 -1.43 1.57
C TYR A 81 14.08 -0.67 1.07
N LEU A 82 15.01 -0.37 1.97
CA LEU A 82 16.15 0.50 1.70
C LEU A 82 17.46 -0.22 1.96
N ARG A 83 18.47 0.04 1.13
CA ARG A 83 19.82 -0.50 1.26
C ARG A 83 20.60 0.24 2.34
N CYS A 84 21.35 -0.47 3.16
CA CYS A 84 22.25 0.09 4.15
C CYS A 84 23.54 0.57 3.48
N SER A 85 23.75 1.88 3.51
CA SER A 85 24.93 2.54 2.94
C SER A 85 26.12 2.52 3.88
N SER A 86 25.89 2.56 5.20
CA SER A 86 26.95 2.52 6.21
C SER A 86 26.41 2.17 7.59
N VAL A 87 27.30 1.72 8.48
CA VAL A 87 27.02 1.43 9.89
C VAL A 87 28.01 2.19 10.78
N THR A 88 27.53 2.74 11.89
CA THR A 88 28.32 3.46 12.89
C THR A 88 28.07 2.91 14.30
N ASP A 89 28.74 3.47 15.31
CA ASP A 89 28.55 3.09 16.72
C ASP A 89 27.19 3.50 17.31
N ALA A 90 26.38 4.26 16.58
CA ALA A 90 25.05 4.69 17.01
C ALA A 90 23.91 3.96 16.28
N GLY A 91 24.17 3.40 15.10
CA GLY A 91 23.14 2.80 14.26
C GLY A 91 23.60 2.58 12.82
N ALA A 92 22.64 2.54 11.91
CA ALA A 92 22.89 2.36 10.49
C ALA A 92 22.26 3.49 9.67
N PHE A 93 22.81 3.74 8.49
CA PHE A 93 22.29 4.68 7.51
C PHE A 93 21.79 3.90 6.30
N LEU A 94 20.57 4.23 5.85
CA LEU A 94 19.94 3.60 4.70
C LEU A 94 19.76 4.62 3.56
N GLU A 95 20.05 4.19 2.34
CA GLU A 95 19.92 4.97 1.12
C GLU A 95 18.47 5.48 0.97
N TRP A 96 18.25 6.78 1.17
CA TRP A 96 16.91 7.36 1.21
C TRP A 96 16.44 7.96 -0.13
N GLY A 97 17.33 8.00 -1.13
CA GLY A 97 17.06 8.61 -2.44
C GLY A 97 17.19 10.13 -2.47
N ILE A 98 17.60 10.75 -1.35
CA ILE A 98 17.97 12.17 -1.28
C ILE A 98 19.41 12.29 -0.79
N HIS A 99 19.92 13.52 -0.69
CA HIS A 99 21.30 13.82 -0.29
C HIS A 99 21.64 13.56 1.18
N LYS A 100 20.77 12.83 1.87
CA LYS A 100 20.94 12.38 3.25
C LYS A 100 20.35 10.99 3.34
N ASP A 101 21.09 10.10 3.99
CA ASP A 101 20.61 8.77 4.30
C ASP A 101 19.73 8.77 5.55
N LEU A 102 18.77 7.84 5.58
CA LEU A 102 17.87 7.65 6.69
C LEU A 102 18.60 6.94 7.82
N PHE A 103 18.68 7.58 8.99
CA PHE A 103 19.29 6.99 10.17
C PHE A 103 18.34 6.01 10.87
N VAL A 104 18.85 4.82 11.21
CA VAL A 104 18.15 3.77 11.96
C VAL A 104 18.96 3.42 13.21
N PRO A 105 18.56 3.91 14.41
CA PRO A 105 19.31 3.65 15.65
C PRO A 105 19.22 2.18 16.06
N PHE A 106 20.22 1.66 16.77
CA PHE A 106 20.25 0.24 17.16
C PHE A 106 19.01 -0.24 17.91
N ARG A 107 18.42 0.61 18.76
CA ARG A 107 17.17 0.31 19.49
C ARG A 107 15.95 0.07 18.59
N GLU A 108 16.01 0.55 17.35
CA GLU A 108 14.97 0.40 16.33
C GLU A 108 15.32 -0.65 15.27
N GLN A 109 16.46 -1.31 15.39
CA GLN A 109 16.82 -2.45 14.55
C GLN A 109 16.20 -3.73 15.13
N SER A 110 15.61 -4.57 14.27
CA SER A 110 15.13 -5.92 14.63
C SER A 110 16.28 -6.93 14.65
N THR A 111 17.23 -6.75 13.74
CA THR A 111 18.52 -7.45 13.66
C THR A 111 19.59 -6.42 13.33
N LYS A 112 20.83 -6.66 13.77
CA LYS A 112 21.93 -5.72 13.50
C LYS A 112 22.10 -5.54 11.99
N MET A 113 21.96 -4.30 11.52
CA MET A 113 22.11 -3.97 10.12
C MET A 113 23.56 -4.05 9.68
N GLN A 114 23.76 -4.43 8.42
CA GLN A 114 25.07 -4.60 7.79
C GLN A 114 25.09 -3.80 6.49
N GLU A 115 26.23 -3.16 6.24
CA GLU A 115 26.47 -2.39 5.02
C GLU A 115 26.28 -3.27 3.78
N GLY A 116 25.66 -2.72 2.74
CA GLY A 116 25.38 -3.40 1.49
C GLY A 116 24.07 -4.20 1.48
N TYR A 117 23.51 -4.58 2.63
CA TYR A 117 22.24 -5.31 2.74
C TYR A 117 21.03 -4.37 2.79
N SER A 118 19.83 -4.88 2.47
CA SER A 118 18.60 -4.08 2.45
C SER A 118 17.59 -4.51 3.51
N TYR A 119 16.90 -3.53 4.08
CA TYR A 119 16.03 -3.69 5.24
C TYR A 119 14.70 -3.00 5.03
N ILE A 120 13.64 -3.59 5.58
CA ILE A 120 12.31 -2.96 5.60
C ILE A 120 12.21 -2.10 6.86
N VAL A 121 11.92 -0.83 6.67
CA VAL A 121 11.82 0.16 7.74
C VAL A 121 10.58 1.02 7.59
N TYR A 122 10.03 1.44 8.72
CA TYR A 122 9.02 2.49 8.82
C TYR A 122 9.68 3.81 9.17
N LEU A 123 9.30 4.89 8.47
CA LEU A 123 9.84 6.23 8.72
C LEU A 123 8.94 7.01 9.67
N TYR A 124 9.51 7.54 10.75
CA TYR A 124 8.78 8.32 11.73
C TYR A 124 9.61 9.50 12.24
N ILE A 125 8.95 10.45 12.90
CA ILE A 125 9.62 11.54 13.60
C ILE A 125 9.85 11.10 15.04
N ASP A 126 11.10 11.03 15.46
CA ASP A 126 11.46 10.73 16.85
C ASP A 126 11.05 11.91 17.75
N ALA A 127 10.15 11.64 18.70
CA ALA A 127 9.54 12.69 19.53
C ALA A 127 10.54 13.46 20.41
N LEU A 128 11.66 12.83 20.78
CA LEU A 128 12.68 13.45 21.62
C LEU A 128 13.59 14.38 20.81
N SER A 129 14.08 13.91 19.66
CA SER A 129 15.03 14.65 18.84
C SER A 129 14.41 15.52 17.76
N GLY A 130 13.14 15.31 17.41
CA GLY A 130 12.46 15.97 16.29
C GLY A 130 12.98 15.53 14.91
N LYS A 131 13.87 14.52 14.85
CA LYS A 131 14.50 14.05 13.61
C LYS A 131 13.69 12.93 12.97
N ILE A 132 13.73 12.87 11.64
CA ILE A 132 13.20 11.74 10.89
C ILE A 132 14.18 10.57 11.04
N VAL A 133 13.66 9.42 11.46
CA VAL A 133 14.41 8.20 11.68
C VAL A 133 13.64 7.00 11.13
N GLY A 134 14.36 5.93 10.78
CA GLY A 134 13.76 4.67 10.40
C GLY A 134 13.67 3.69 11.58
N SER A 135 12.72 2.76 11.50
CA SER A 135 12.64 1.60 12.40
C SER A 135 12.33 0.32 11.65
N ALA A 136 13.17 -0.70 11.84
CA ALA A 136 12.90 -2.06 11.36
C ALA A 136 11.99 -2.85 12.32
N ARG A 137 11.62 -2.27 13.47
CA ARG A 137 10.64 -2.82 14.41
C ARG A 137 9.23 -2.40 14.01
N LEU A 138 8.79 -2.87 12.85
CA LEU A 138 7.53 -2.48 12.22
C LEU A 138 6.30 -2.63 13.14
N SER A 139 6.26 -3.66 14.00
CA SER A 139 5.16 -3.85 14.96
C SER A 139 4.96 -2.72 15.98
N LYS A 140 5.91 -1.79 16.13
CA LYS A 140 5.72 -0.58 16.94
C LYS A 140 4.87 0.49 16.23
N HIS A 141 4.78 0.42 14.91
CA HIS A 141 4.25 1.47 14.04
C HIS A 141 3.05 1.02 13.20
N LEU A 142 2.87 -0.29 13.05
CA LEU A 142 1.75 -0.89 12.33
C LEU A 142 0.63 -1.31 13.27
N ASP A 143 -0.58 -1.43 12.73
CA ASP A 143 -1.82 -1.76 13.44
C ASP A 143 -2.12 -0.84 14.64
N THR A 144 -1.67 0.43 14.57
CA THR A 144 -1.95 1.43 15.61
C THR A 144 -3.41 1.90 15.59
N ILE A 145 -4.12 1.61 14.50
CA ILE A 145 -5.56 1.82 14.33
C ILE A 145 -6.18 0.52 13.82
N PRO A 146 -7.49 0.28 14.06
CA PRO A 146 -8.18 -0.85 13.45
C PRO A 146 -8.16 -0.76 11.93
N ALA A 147 -7.99 -1.91 11.27
CA ALA A 147 -8.05 -1.98 9.83
C ALA A 147 -9.51 -1.84 9.37
N ASP A 148 -9.76 -0.96 8.40
CA ASP A 148 -11.10 -0.70 7.85
C ASP A 148 -11.08 -0.88 6.34
N TYR A 149 -10.92 -2.14 5.92
CA TYR A 149 -10.90 -2.51 4.51
C TYR A 149 -12.11 -3.38 4.16
N ALA A 150 -12.88 -2.95 3.15
CA ALA A 150 -13.98 -3.76 2.64
C ALA A 150 -13.44 -4.98 1.84
N PRO A 151 -14.04 -6.18 1.98
CA PRO A 151 -13.76 -7.30 1.10
C PRO A 151 -13.85 -6.92 -0.39
N GLY A 152 -12.90 -7.41 -1.19
CA GLY A 152 -12.73 -7.06 -2.61
C GLY A 152 -11.96 -5.76 -2.87
N SER A 153 -11.66 -4.95 -1.86
CA SER A 153 -10.89 -3.71 -2.04
C SER A 153 -9.49 -3.99 -2.54
N LYS A 154 -9.05 -3.21 -3.53
CA LYS A 154 -7.68 -3.24 -4.02
C LYS A 154 -6.79 -2.39 -3.12
N VAL A 155 -5.70 -2.96 -2.64
CA VAL A 155 -4.76 -2.33 -1.71
C VAL A 155 -3.32 -2.46 -2.21
N SER A 156 -2.48 -1.50 -1.82
CA SER A 156 -1.04 -1.52 -1.97
C SER A 156 -0.39 -2.29 -0.83
N CYS A 157 0.53 -3.20 -1.16
CA CYS A 157 1.24 -3.97 -0.16
C CYS A 157 2.75 -3.97 -0.42
N ILE A 158 3.55 -3.97 0.63
CA ILE A 158 4.99 -4.28 0.56
C ILE A 158 5.25 -5.65 1.21
N VAL A 159 5.88 -6.55 0.47
CA VAL A 159 6.20 -7.91 0.94
C VAL A 159 7.32 -7.85 1.96
N THR A 160 7.11 -8.41 3.15
CA THR A 160 8.09 -8.34 4.24
C THR A 160 8.85 -9.61 4.50
N GLU A 161 8.17 -10.74 4.44
CA GLU A 161 8.70 -12.06 4.75
C GLU A 161 7.84 -13.13 4.08
N GLN A 162 8.45 -14.26 3.76
CA GLN A 162 7.79 -15.44 3.23
C GLN A 162 7.67 -16.48 4.34
N HIS A 163 6.49 -17.09 4.44
CA HIS A 163 6.14 -18.18 5.36
C HIS A 163 5.47 -19.32 4.58
N GLU A 164 5.18 -20.43 5.26
CA GLU A 164 4.58 -21.62 4.66
C GLU A 164 3.26 -21.32 3.93
N LEU A 165 2.38 -20.51 4.54
CA LEU A 165 1.06 -20.16 3.98
C LEU A 165 1.12 -19.10 2.87
N GLY A 166 2.22 -18.37 2.74
CA GLY A 166 2.30 -17.24 1.81
C GLY A 166 3.25 -16.14 2.27
N TYR A 167 2.90 -14.89 1.98
CA TYR A 167 3.74 -13.73 2.20
C TYR A 167 3.11 -12.81 3.23
N ARG A 168 3.84 -12.49 4.30
CA ARG A 168 3.44 -11.39 5.16
C ARG A 168 3.75 -10.08 4.44
N CYS A 169 2.82 -9.15 4.50
CA CYS A 169 2.93 -7.86 3.84
C CYS A 169 2.49 -6.74 4.78
N VAL A 170 2.97 -5.52 4.52
CA VAL A 170 2.36 -4.31 5.10
C VAL A 170 1.42 -3.70 4.07
N ILE A 171 0.18 -3.43 4.48
CA ILE A 171 -0.90 -2.88 3.66
C ILE A 171 -0.99 -1.38 3.88
N GLU A 172 -0.93 -0.60 2.80
CA GLU A 172 -1.03 0.87 2.81
C GLU A 172 -0.18 1.52 3.91
N ASP A 173 1.02 0.95 4.14
CA ASP A 173 1.99 1.37 5.16
C ASP A 173 1.49 1.36 6.62
N LYS A 174 0.34 0.73 6.88
CA LYS A 174 -0.38 0.83 8.16
C LYS A 174 -0.67 -0.49 8.83
N HIS A 175 -1.06 -1.52 8.08
CA HIS A 175 -1.57 -2.76 8.68
C HIS A 175 -0.81 -4.00 8.25
N TRP A 176 -0.78 -5.01 9.11
CA TRP A 176 -0.28 -6.32 8.72
C TRP A 176 -1.30 -7.10 7.87
N GLY A 177 -0.80 -7.75 6.82
CA GLY A 177 -1.58 -8.64 5.96
C GLY A 177 -0.88 -9.96 5.66
N LEU A 178 -1.65 -10.99 5.34
CA LEU A 178 -1.18 -12.26 4.82
C LEU A 178 -1.70 -12.49 3.41
N LEU A 179 -0.79 -12.59 2.45
CA LEU A 179 -1.07 -12.90 1.06
C LEU A 179 -0.82 -14.37 0.79
N TYR A 180 -1.87 -15.14 0.48
CA TYR A 180 -1.73 -16.58 0.25
C TYR A 180 -0.94 -16.90 -1.03
N SER A 181 -0.01 -17.85 -0.92
CA SER A 181 0.90 -18.24 -2.01
C SER A 181 0.20 -18.89 -3.20
N ASP A 182 -0.93 -19.57 -2.98
CA ASP A 182 -1.74 -20.22 -4.01
C ASP A 182 -2.30 -19.24 -5.05
N THR A 183 -2.43 -17.97 -4.68
CA THR A 183 -2.88 -16.90 -5.58
C THR A 183 -1.73 -16.16 -6.23
N ALA A 184 -0.49 -16.34 -5.77
CA ALA A 184 0.65 -15.62 -6.28
C ALA A 184 1.07 -16.15 -7.67
N PRO A 185 1.17 -15.29 -8.69
CA PRO A 185 1.54 -15.73 -10.04
C PRO A 185 3.01 -16.17 -10.14
N ARG A 186 3.83 -15.78 -9.16
CA ARG A 186 5.25 -16.11 -9.04
C ARG A 186 5.71 -15.98 -7.59
N MET A 187 6.95 -16.41 -7.33
CA MET A 187 7.62 -16.06 -6.09
C MET A 187 7.84 -14.55 -5.99
N LEU A 188 7.53 -13.99 -4.82
CA LEU A 188 7.70 -12.55 -4.53
C LEU A 188 8.99 -12.31 -3.77
N GLN A 189 9.61 -11.16 -4.04
CA GLN A 189 10.82 -10.75 -3.36
C GLN A 189 10.50 -9.88 -2.16
N ARG A 190 11.36 -9.94 -1.14
CA ARG A 190 11.28 -9.03 0.00
C ARG A 190 11.42 -7.58 -0.47
N GLY A 191 10.58 -6.70 0.05
CA GLY A 191 10.53 -5.29 -0.33
C GLY A 191 9.75 -5.00 -1.61
N GLU A 192 9.26 -6.02 -2.31
CA GLU A 192 8.45 -5.83 -3.51
C GLU A 192 7.11 -5.15 -3.17
N ARG A 193 6.80 -4.07 -3.89
CA ARG A 193 5.49 -3.42 -3.82
C ARG A 193 4.55 -4.04 -4.84
N ILE A 194 3.42 -4.53 -4.37
CA ILE A 194 2.39 -5.20 -5.16
C ILE A 194 1.02 -4.56 -4.94
N LYS A 195 0.08 -4.86 -5.84
CA LYS A 195 -1.34 -4.63 -5.58
C LYS A 195 -2.01 -5.97 -5.29
N ALA A 196 -2.80 -6.01 -4.23
CA ALA A 196 -3.56 -7.17 -3.80
C ALA A 196 -5.02 -6.79 -3.52
N TYR A 197 -5.86 -7.79 -3.31
CA TYR A 197 -7.27 -7.65 -2.99
C TYR A 197 -7.53 -8.20 -1.59
N VAL A 198 -8.29 -7.46 -0.80
CA VAL A 198 -8.70 -7.85 0.55
C VAL A 198 -9.71 -8.98 0.45
N ILE A 199 -9.40 -10.16 1.00
CA ILE A 199 -10.34 -11.28 1.10
C ILE A 199 -11.32 -11.00 2.23
N ARG A 200 -10.76 -10.75 3.42
CA ARG A 200 -11.50 -10.50 4.65
C ARG A 200 -10.60 -9.83 5.68
N LEU A 201 -11.23 -9.15 6.63
CA LEU A 201 -10.63 -8.81 7.91
C LEU A 201 -10.93 -9.94 8.90
N ARG A 202 -9.93 -10.42 9.62
CA ARG A 202 -10.10 -11.43 10.68
C ARG A 202 -10.38 -10.72 12.00
N GLU A 203 -11.58 -10.93 12.54
CA GLU A 203 -12.05 -10.25 13.74
C GLU A 203 -11.25 -10.66 14.98
N GLU A 204 -10.76 -11.90 15.02
CA GLU A 204 -10.04 -12.45 16.18
C GLU A 204 -8.65 -11.82 16.41
N ASP A 205 -7.94 -11.41 15.36
CA ASP A 205 -6.58 -10.91 15.44
C ASP A 205 -6.33 -9.60 14.67
N ASN A 206 -7.40 -8.97 14.15
CA ASN A 206 -7.38 -7.74 13.35
C ASN A 206 -6.44 -7.82 12.12
N LYS A 207 -6.09 -9.02 11.66
CA LYS A 207 -5.24 -9.21 10.48
C LYS A 207 -6.06 -9.28 9.21
N VAL A 208 -5.43 -8.90 8.11
CA VAL A 208 -6.09 -8.87 6.80
C VAL A 208 -5.58 -10.02 5.93
N ASP A 209 -6.51 -10.81 5.42
CA ASP A 209 -6.21 -11.84 4.43
C ASP A 209 -6.27 -11.24 3.03
N LEU A 210 -5.28 -11.54 2.19
CA LEU A 210 -5.07 -10.93 0.88
C LEU A 210 -4.94 -11.99 -0.23
N SER A 211 -5.25 -11.56 -1.45
CA SER A 211 -5.14 -12.34 -2.68
C SER A 211 -4.62 -11.49 -3.83
N PHE A 212 -3.90 -12.07 -4.80
CA PHE A 212 -3.65 -11.40 -6.08
C PHE A 212 -4.89 -11.35 -6.98
N VAL A 213 -5.81 -12.27 -6.76
CA VAL A 213 -7.03 -12.44 -7.54
C VAL A 213 -8.21 -11.81 -6.78
N PRO A 214 -9.08 -11.02 -7.44
CA PRO A 214 -10.25 -10.44 -6.79
C PRO A 214 -11.13 -11.47 -6.08
N VAL A 215 -11.75 -11.05 -4.97
CA VAL A 215 -12.72 -11.85 -4.22
C VAL A 215 -13.89 -12.21 -5.13
N GLY A 216 -14.27 -13.49 -5.15
CA GLY A 216 -15.25 -14.07 -6.08
C GLY A 216 -14.62 -14.84 -7.25
N TYR A 217 -13.33 -14.64 -7.54
CA TYR A 217 -12.60 -15.48 -8.51
C TYR A 217 -11.82 -16.63 -7.85
N GLN A 218 -11.64 -16.62 -6.53
CA GLN A 218 -11.01 -17.72 -5.81
C GLN A 218 -11.97 -18.91 -5.70
N LYS A 219 -11.59 -20.01 -6.35
CA LYS A 219 -12.30 -21.31 -6.38
C LYS A 219 -13.75 -21.20 -6.84
N VAL A 220 -13.85 -20.73 -8.06
CA VAL A 220 -14.89 -21.23 -8.93
C VAL A 220 -14.59 -22.73 -9.16
N ASP A 221 -15.16 -23.61 -8.32
CA ASP A 221 -15.11 -25.08 -8.51
C ASP A 221 -15.42 -25.40 -9.99
N GLY A 222 -14.88 -26.49 -10.55
CA GLY A 222 -14.99 -26.77 -11.99
C GLY A 222 -16.41 -26.54 -12.58
N GLU A 223 -17.45 -26.88 -11.81
CA GLU A 223 -18.85 -26.63 -12.16
C GLU A 223 -19.28 -25.16 -12.08
N GLN A 224 -18.82 -24.39 -11.09
CA GLN A 224 -19.06 -22.94 -11.05
C GLN A 224 -18.41 -22.23 -12.25
N ALA A 225 -17.26 -22.72 -12.73
CA ALA A 225 -16.44 -22.05 -13.76
C ALA A 225 -17.03 -22.34 -15.11
N ARG A 226 -17.47 -23.59 -15.26
CA ARG A 226 -18.32 -24.02 -16.36
C ARG A 226 -19.59 -23.17 -16.43
N LEU A 227 -20.28 -22.90 -15.31
CA LEU A 227 -21.50 -22.09 -15.36
C LEU A 227 -21.24 -20.63 -15.75
N LEU A 228 -20.18 -19.99 -15.21
CA LEU A 228 -19.79 -18.63 -15.60
C LEU A 228 -19.39 -18.55 -17.08
N THR A 229 -18.66 -19.54 -17.59
CA THR A 229 -18.29 -19.62 -19.02
C THR A 229 -19.53 -19.76 -19.91
N ILE A 230 -20.50 -20.56 -19.49
CA ILE A 230 -21.77 -20.72 -20.22
C ILE A 230 -22.55 -19.40 -20.20
N LEU A 231 -22.62 -18.71 -19.06
CA LEU A 231 -23.22 -17.38 -18.97
C LEU A 231 -22.55 -16.39 -19.93
N GLU A 232 -21.23 -16.36 -20.02
CA GLU A 232 -20.50 -15.48 -20.94
C GLU A 232 -20.81 -15.79 -22.41
N LYS A 233 -20.85 -17.07 -22.80
CA LYS A 233 -21.26 -17.49 -24.16
C LYS A 233 -22.68 -17.06 -24.51
N HIS A 234 -23.55 -16.90 -23.51
CA HIS A 234 -24.91 -16.41 -23.66
C HIS A 234 -25.07 -14.93 -23.28
N HIS A 235 -24.03 -14.11 -23.52
CA HIS A 235 -24.06 -12.66 -23.29
C HIS A 235 -24.43 -12.26 -21.86
N GLY A 236 -23.96 -13.03 -20.89
CA GLY A 236 -24.19 -12.81 -19.47
C GLY A 236 -25.59 -13.18 -18.99
N ARG A 237 -26.43 -13.85 -19.79
CA ARG A 237 -27.81 -14.22 -19.40
C ARG A 237 -28.15 -15.65 -19.77
N LEU A 238 -28.81 -16.37 -18.87
CA LEU A 238 -29.38 -17.68 -19.14
C LEU A 238 -30.88 -17.69 -18.85
N PRO A 239 -31.72 -18.24 -19.75
CA PRO A 239 -33.18 -18.35 -19.56
C PRO A 239 -33.54 -19.54 -18.66
N ILE A 240 -32.72 -19.79 -17.63
CA ILE A 240 -32.93 -20.84 -16.64
C ILE A 240 -32.61 -20.29 -15.26
N GLY A 241 -33.41 -20.65 -14.26
CA GLY A 241 -33.25 -20.24 -12.87
C GLY A 241 -33.60 -21.38 -11.91
N ASP A 242 -33.76 -21.05 -10.63
CA ASP A 242 -33.98 -22.03 -9.54
C ASP A 242 -35.22 -22.93 -9.76
N LYS A 243 -36.24 -22.37 -10.42
CA LYS A 243 -37.52 -23.04 -10.67
C LYS A 243 -37.63 -23.70 -12.05
N SER A 244 -36.61 -23.60 -12.89
CA SER A 244 -36.64 -24.18 -14.25
C SER A 244 -36.72 -25.72 -14.24
N PRO A 245 -37.31 -26.36 -15.26
CA PRO A 245 -37.35 -27.82 -15.39
C PRO A 245 -35.94 -28.44 -15.37
N ALA A 246 -35.82 -29.65 -14.82
CA ALA A 246 -34.52 -30.32 -14.73
C ALA A 246 -33.91 -30.62 -16.11
N GLU A 247 -34.75 -30.93 -17.09
CA GLU A 247 -34.36 -31.18 -18.47
C GLU A 247 -33.74 -29.94 -19.13
N ASP A 248 -34.32 -28.76 -18.92
CA ASP A 248 -33.78 -27.50 -19.46
C ASP A 248 -32.45 -27.10 -18.82
N VAL A 249 -32.32 -27.30 -17.51
CA VAL A 249 -31.05 -27.07 -16.79
C VAL A 249 -29.97 -27.99 -17.35
N MET A 250 -30.26 -29.29 -17.50
CA MET A 250 -29.31 -30.26 -18.05
C MET A 250 -28.92 -29.92 -19.49
N ARG A 251 -29.90 -29.59 -20.34
CA ARG A 251 -29.67 -29.27 -21.75
C ARG A 251 -28.77 -28.04 -21.96
N LEU A 252 -28.93 -27.01 -21.13
CA LEU A 252 -28.20 -25.75 -21.29
C LEU A 252 -26.87 -25.72 -20.53
N THR A 253 -26.76 -26.43 -19.41
CA THR A 253 -25.57 -26.36 -18.54
C THR A 253 -24.73 -27.64 -18.51
N GLY A 254 -25.33 -28.78 -18.87
CA GLY A 254 -24.76 -30.11 -18.65
C GLY A 254 -24.73 -30.53 -17.18
N MET A 255 -25.41 -29.80 -16.29
CA MET A 255 -25.42 -30.04 -14.85
C MET A 255 -26.74 -30.66 -14.39
N SER A 256 -26.69 -31.49 -13.35
CA SER A 256 -27.90 -31.90 -12.63
C SER A 256 -28.57 -30.70 -11.97
N LYS A 257 -29.90 -30.72 -11.81
CA LYS A 257 -30.63 -29.63 -11.13
C LYS A 257 -30.14 -29.39 -9.71
N LYS A 258 -29.73 -30.44 -8.98
CA LYS A 258 -29.15 -30.32 -7.63
C LYS A 258 -27.81 -29.56 -7.66
N THR A 259 -26.92 -29.95 -8.56
CA THR A 259 -25.61 -29.31 -8.75
C THR A 259 -25.76 -27.85 -9.17
N PHE A 260 -26.65 -27.59 -10.13
CA PHE A 260 -26.94 -26.24 -10.62
C PHE A 260 -27.43 -25.31 -9.51
N LYS A 261 -28.38 -25.73 -8.66
CA LYS A 261 -28.86 -24.93 -7.52
C LYS A 261 -27.75 -24.64 -6.51
N MET A 262 -26.90 -25.63 -6.23
CA MET A 262 -25.75 -25.46 -5.33
C MET A 262 -24.75 -24.42 -5.86
N VAL A 263 -24.38 -24.56 -7.13
CA VAL A 263 -23.45 -23.67 -7.84
C VAL A 263 -24.01 -22.24 -7.93
N LEU A 264 -25.28 -22.09 -8.31
CA LEU A 264 -25.97 -20.79 -8.35
C LEU A 264 -26.01 -20.10 -7.00
N GLY A 265 -26.32 -20.85 -5.94
CA GLY A 265 -26.32 -20.33 -4.58
C GLY A 265 -24.94 -19.83 -4.16
N SER A 266 -23.88 -20.54 -4.54
CA SER A 266 -22.51 -20.11 -4.28
C SER A 266 -22.15 -18.83 -5.05
N LEU A 267 -22.42 -18.79 -6.36
CA LEU A 267 -22.15 -17.62 -7.20
C LEU A 267 -22.95 -16.37 -6.79
N TYR A 268 -24.19 -16.56 -6.33
CA TYR A 268 -25.04 -15.49 -5.81
C TYR A 268 -24.48 -14.94 -4.49
N LYS A 269 -24.07 -15.82 -3.56
CA LYS A 269 -23.40 -15.41 -2.31
C LYS A 269 -22.08 -14.69 -2.57
N ALA A 270 -21.34 -15.10 -3.60
CA ALA A 270 -20.12 -14.43 -4.05
C ALA A 270 -20.38 -13.11 -4.81
N GLY A 271 -21.63 -12.73 -5.03
CA GLY A 271 -21.99 -11.47 -5.70
C GLY A 271 -21.72 -11.43 -7.21
N LEU A 272 -21.46 -12.57 -7.84
CA LEU A 272 -21.09 -12.66 -9.27
C LEU A 272 -22.30 -12.76 -10.20
N VAL A 273 -23.46 -13.15 -9.67
CA VAL A 273 -24.70 -13.30 -10.45
C VAL A 273 -25.90 -12.71 -9.70
N THR A 274 -26.95 -12.41 -10.45
CA THR A 274 -28.30 -12.10 -9.94
C THR A 274 -29.25 -13.20 -10.34
N LEU A 275 -30.17 -13.53 -9.43
CA LEU A 275 -31.11 -14.63 -9.58
C LEU A 275 -32.53 -14.10 -9.75
N ALA A 276 -33.25 -14.61 -10.74
CA ALA A 276 -34.69 -14.53 -10.87
C ALA A 276 -35.28 -15.95 -10.97
N PRO A 277 -36.60 -16.15 -10.81
CA PRO A 277 -37.22 -17.47 -10.80
C PRO A 277 -36.88 -18.35 -12.02
N THR A 278 -36.71 -17.73 -13.19
CA THR A 278 -36.47 -18.38 -14.49
C THR A 278 -35.34 -17.73 -15.28
N GLU A 279 -34.51 -16.91 -14.64
CA GLU A 279 -33.42 -16.21 -15.32
C GLU A 279 -32.23 -16.03 -14.36
N VAL A 280 -31.02 -16.18 -14.88
CA VAL A 280 -29.78 -15.87 -14.19
C VAL A 280 -29.00 -14.87 -15.02
N ARG A 281 -28.49 -13.82 -14.38
CA ARG A 281 -27.64 -12.82 -15.05
C ARG A 281 -26.31 -12.65 -14.33
N LYS A 282 -25.22 -12.58 -15.09
CA LYS A 282 -23.90 -12.18 -14.59
C LYS A 282 -23.95 -10.70 -14.17
N LYS A 283 -23.32 -10.37 -13.04
CA LYS A 283 -23.10 -8.99 -12.59
C LYS A 283 -21.90 -8.36 -13.29
#